data_AF-A0A534AI27-F1
#
_entry.id   AF-A0A534AI27-F1
#
_cell.length_a   1.000
_cell.length_b   1.000
_cell.length_c   1.000
_cell.angle_alpha   90.00
_cell.angle_beta   90.00
_cell.angle_gamma   90.00
#
_symmetry.space_group_name_H-M   'P 1'
#
loop_
_entity.id
_entity.type
_entity.pdbx_description
1 polymer ?
#
loop_
_entity_poly.entity_id
_entity_poly.type
_entity_poly.pdbx_seq_one_letter_code
_entity_poly.pdbx_strand_id
1 'polypeptide(L)'
;MARARAVPAYLATARRQLAAGVAAHRTPDWRMLSAFGLESTAADAEYFGSTLGQIAAANIGSVHRDALLHELQAAGNQAAEAYRRLRDFVADTFFENPRASGVAALKSEYRADRFALGESEYDWALRNNLHLTGTAAKLFEASWPVVEETRNEMITLAQQIAAAHKWPAGGAGPETVRAVFAQLTQNAPRTDAEMMEGYRRTGERLVEYARRTGLFDVPADYRLEVTVTPPPLRASIEGGAYYPAPPFKKSGVGRFYVSPTGDDATELREEHNYAAMPDLAAHEGFPGHDWHYKLMTQYRAQISPLRWLTPGAVEDSSSMWEDSMAAEGWALYSEALLAEQQPGAPEGFYTPEERLYQLRGRLYRDLRVRVDTGIHTGRMTFEEAVTLFSEVVDFLPGSCESARWPTQAITYRLGREQIFALRERAQRELGAAFSLQRFHLAFMRQGTIPAGYFSEELLRALRATAP
;
A
#
# COMPACT_ATOMS: atom_id res chain seq x y z
N MET A 1 3.75 6.25 -28.55
CA MET A 1 3.79 5.58 -29.88
C MET A 1 4.59 4.27 -29.89
N ALA A 2 5.92 4.27 -29.70
CA ALA A 2 6.73 3.04 -29.76
C ALA A 2 6.23 1.92 -28.80
N ARG A 3 5.86 2.28 -27.56
CA ARG A 3 5.25 1.34 -26.61
C ARG A 3 3.92 0.76 -27.11
N ALA A 4 3.02 1.59 -27.63
CA ALA A 4 1.75 1.12 -28.19
C ALA A 4 1.97 0.13 -29.36
N ARG A 5 2.97 0.36 -30.22
CA ARG A 5 3.34 -0.58 -31.30
C ARG A 5 3.90 -1.92 -30.78
N ALA A 6 4.45 -1.96 -29.56
CA ALA A 6 4.97 -3.18 -28.97
C ALA A 6 3.90 -4.05 -28.27
N VAL A 7 2.77 -3.45 -27.87
CA VAL A 7 1.66 -4.14 -27.17
C VAL A 7 1.19 -5.41 -27.90
N PRO A 8 0.94 -5.41 -29.23
CA PRO A 8 0.49 -6.62 -29.91
C PRO A 8 1.43 -7.82 -29.78
N ALA A 9 2.75 -7.59 -29.85
CA ALA A 9 3.74 -8.67 -29.74
C ALA A 9 3.83 -9.21 -28.30
N TYR A 10 3.73 -8.31 -27.32
CA TYR A 10 3.65 -8.66 -25.90
C TYR A 10 2.42 -9.53 -25.60
N LEU A 11 1.23 -9.07 -25.97
CA LEU A 11 -0.02 -9.81 -25.71
C LEU A 11 -0.11 -11.13 -26.49
N ALA A 12 0.47 -11.19 -27.69
CA ALA A 12 0.62 -12.46 -28.40
C ALA A 12 1.47 -13.47 -27.61
N THR A 13 2.49 -13.00 -26.89
CA THR A 13 3.32 -13.83 -26.02
C THR A 13 2.57 -14.24 -24.76
N ALA A 14 1.89 -13.30 -24.08
CA ALA A 14 1.04 -13.60 -22.92
C ALA A 14 -0.02 -14.69 -23.24
N ARG A 15 -0.69 -14.57 -24.39
CA ARG A 15 -1.65 -15.58 -24.85
C ARG A 15 -1.03 -16.95 -25.08
N ARG A 16 0.20 -17.02 -25.65
CA ARG A 16 0.91 -18.30 -25.82
C ARG A 16 1.26 -18.93 -24.48
N GLN A 17 1.66 -18.14 -23.48
CA GLN A 17 1.94 -18.64 -22.14
C GLN A 17 0.68 -19.18 -21.46
N LEU A 18 -0.45 -18.46 -21.55
CA LEU A 18 -1.74 -18.95 -21.04
C LEU A 18 -2.16 -20.26 -21.72
N ALA A 19 -2.02 -20.35 -23.05
CA ALA A 19 -2.34 -21.57 -23.79
C ALA A 19 -1.44 -22.75 -23.38
N ALA A 20 -0.14 -22.51 -23.13
CA ALA A 20 0.77 -23.53 -22.62
C ALA A 20 0.37 -23.97 -21.20
N GLY A 21 -0.06 -23.04 -20.34
CA GLY A 21 -0.60 -23.34 -19.02
C GLY A 21 -1.84 -24.24 -19.07
N VAL A 22 -2.79 -23.91 -19.96
CA VAL A 22 -3.98 -24.76 -20.21
C VAL A 22 -3.58 -26.17 -20.64
N ALA A 23 -2.66 -26.29 -21.61
CA ALA A 23 -2.17 -27.59 -22.08
C ALA A 23 -1.46 -28.41 -20.99
N ALA A 24 -0.84 -27.74 -20.01
CA ALA A 24 -0.17 -28.35 -18.88
C ALA A 24 -1.07 -28.55 -17.65
N HIS A 25 -2.38 -28.26 -17.75
CA HIS A 25 -3.32 -28.26 -16.62
C HIS A 25 -2.91 -27.32 -15.45
N ARG A 26 -2.19 -26.24 -15.78
CA ARG A 26 -1.76 -25.16 -14.88
C ARG A 26 -2.47 -23.88 -15.29
N THR A 27 -3.72 -23.76 -14.89
CA THR A 27 -4.57 -22.62 -15.24
C THR A 27 -4.66 -21.62 -14.09
N PRO A 28 -4.79 -20.31 -14.36
CA PRO A 28 -5.04 -19.32 -13.32
C PRO A 28 -6.37 -19.57 -12.59
N ASP A 29 -6.50 -19.01 -11.38
CA ASP A 29 -7.78 -18.95 -10.69
C ASP A 29 -8.79 -18.08 -11.44
N TRP A 30 -10.06 -18.45 -11.38
CA TRP A 30 -11.12 -17.79 -12.11
C TRP A 30 -11.34 -16.33 -11.73
N ARG A 31 -11.08 -15.94 -10.46
CA ARG A 31 -11.17 -14.54 -10.03
C ARG A 31 -10.15 -13.68 -10.78
N MET A 32 -8.95 -14.21 -11.03
CA MET A 32 -7.90 -13.50 -11.79
C MET A 32 -8.26 -13.43 -13.27
N LEU A 33 -8.85 -14.49 -13.82
CA LEU A 33 -9.35 -14.51 -15.19
C LEU A 33 -10.49 -13.50 -15.40
N SER A 34 -11.42 -13.37 -14.45
CA SER A 34 -12.48 -12.36 -14.52
C SER A 34 -11.90 -10.95 -14.43
N ALA A 35 -11.15 -10.66 -13.37
CA ALA A 35 -10.63 -9.31 -13.14
C ALA A 35 -9.65 -8.86 -14.23
N PHE A 36 -8.59 -9.64 -14.49
CA PHE A 36 -7.51 -9.22 -15.40
C PHE A 36 -7.67 -9.75 -16.82
N GLY A 37 -8.34 -10.88 -16.99
CA GLY A 37 -8.56 -11.48 -18.31
C GLY A 37 -9.78 -10.92 -19.04
N LEU A 38 -10.82 -10.48 -18.33
CA LEU A 38 -12.05 -9.94 -18.93
C LEU A 38 -12.24 -8.43 -18.71
N GLU A 39 -12.19 -7.98 -17.46
CA GLU A 39 -12.52 -6.59 -17.10
C GLU A 39 -11.38 -5.62 -17.45
N SER A 40 -10.17 -5.85 -16.93
CA SER A 40 -9.01 -4.98 -17.22
C SER A 40 -8.65 -4.96 -18.70
N THR A 41 -8.70 -6.09 -19.40
CA THR A 41 -8.42 -6.14 -20.85
C THR A 41 -9.44 -5.35 -21.67
N ALA A 42 -10.70 -5.27 -21.22
CA ALA A 42 -11.70 -4.42 -21.85
C ALA A 42 -11.39 -2.93 -21.63
N ALA A 43 -11.06 -2.55 -20.39
CA ALA A 43 -10.67 -1.18 -20.05
C ALA A 43 -9.39 -0.75 -20.79
N ASP A 44 -8.39 -1.62 -20.90
CA ASP A 44 -7.16 -1.38 -21.66
C ASP A 44 -7.45 -1.19 -23.16
N ALA A 45 -8.35 -2.01 -23.72
CA ALA A 45 -8.76 -1.86 -25.12
C ALA A 45 -9.43 -0.50 -25.37
N GLU A 46 -10.26 -0.02 -24.44
CA GLU A 46 -10.81 1.33 -24.50
C GLU A 46 -9.71 2.39 -24.40
N TYR A 47 -8.83 2.30 -23.40
CA TYR A 47 -7.74 3.26 -23.21
C TYR A 47 -6.90 3.45 -24.47
N PHE A 48 -6.44 2.35 -25.08
CA PHE A 48 -5.62 2.42 -26.29
C PHE A 48 -6.42 2.84 -27.53
N GLY A 49 -7.70 2.48 -27.60
CA GLY A 49 -8.57 2.79 -28.74
C GLY A 49 -9.08 4.24 -28.77
N SER A 50 -9.27 4.87 -27.61
CA SER A 50 -9.86 6.21 -27.50
C SER A 50 -9.06 7.13 -26.57
N THR A 51 -8.96 6.79 -25.29
CA THR A 51 -8.48 7.70 -24.23
C THR A 51 -7.06 8.21 -24.48
N LEU A 52 -6.14 7.35 -24.91
CA LEU A 52 -4.76 7.72 -25.22
C LEU A 52 -4.69 8.78 -26.34
N GLY A 53 -5.51 8.63 -27.37
CA GLY A 53 -5.60 9.58 -28.49
C GLY A 53 -6.12 10.95 -28.03
N GLN A 54 -7.14 10.96 -27.16
CA GLN A 54 -7.71 12.18 -26.58
C GLN A 54 -6.69 12.92 -25.69
N ILE A 55 -6.01 12.18 -24.80
CA ILE A 55 -4.94 12.74 -23.95
C ILE A 55 -3.84 13.33 -24.83
N ALA A 56 -3.40 12.62 -25.87
CA ALA A 56 -2.37 13.11 -26.77
C ALA A 56 -2.82 14.36 -27.54
N ALA A 57 -4.07 14.40 -28.02
CA ALA A 57 -4.60 15.54 -28.75
C ALA A 57 -4.63 16.82 -27.90
N ALA A 58 -4.86 16.69 -26.59
CA ALA A 58 -4.85 17.80 -25.64
C ALA A 58 -3.43 18.29 -25.28
N ASN A 59 -2.41 17.43 -25.38
CA ASN A 59 -1.08 17.70 -24.83
C ASN A 59 0.04 17.86 -25.87
N ILE A 60 -0.15 17.40 -27.11
CA ILE A 60 0.87 17.54 -28.17
C ILE A 60 0.82 18.95 -28.77
N GLY A 61 1.75 19.81 -28.35
CA GLY A 61 2.09 21.07 -29.01
C GLY A 61 3.26 20.87 -29.98
N SER A 62 2.98 20.46 -31.22
CA SER A 62 4.00 20.22 -32.25
C SER A 62 3.49 20.63 -33.64
N VAL A 63 4.39 21.09 -34.52
CA VAL A 63 4.06 21.34 -35.94
C VAL A 63 3.69 20.06 -36.69
N HIS A 64 4.09 18.89 -36.17
CA HIS A 64 3.73 17.58 -36.69
C HIS A 64 2.55 16.94 -35.94
N ARG A 65 1.77 17.73 -35.18
CA ARG A 65 0.69 17.24 -34.32
C ARG A 65 -0.23 16.25 -35.04
N ASP A 66 -0.77 16.61 -36.20
CA ASP A 66 -1.77 15.78 -36.87
C ASP A 66 -1.19 14.45 -37.36
N ALA A 67 0.04 14.46 -37.88
CA ALA A 67 0.75 13.24 -38.27
C ALA A 67 1.03 12.34 -37.05
N LEU A 68 1.51 12.93 -35.94
CA LEU A 68 1.77 12.20 -34.70
C LEU A 68 0.49 11.61 -34.10
N LEU A 69 -0.62 12.35 -34.12
CA LEU A 69 -1.92 11.86 -33.65
C LEU A 69 -2.44 10.75 -34.53
N HIS A 70 -2.33 10.86 -35.85
CA HIS A 70 -2.72 9.80 -36.77
C HIS A 70 -1.90 8.52 -36.55
N GLU A 71 -0.58 8.63 -36.43
CA GLU A 71 0.28 7.49 -36.15
C GLU A 71 0.03 6.87 -34.77
N LEU A 72 -0.23 7.70 -33.76
CA LEU A 72 -0.56 7.24 -32.42
C LEU A 72 -1.91 6.52 -32.41
N GLN A 73 -2.92 7.05 -33.08
CA GLN A 73 -4.23 6.42 -33.20
C GLN A 73 -4.14 5.08 -33.91
N ALA A 74 -3.37 4.99 -35.01
CA ALA A 74 -3.16 3.73 -35.71
C ALA A 74 -2.49 2.68 -34.79
N ALA A 75 -1.44 3.07 -34.05
CA ALA A 75 -0.79 2.19 -33.08
C ALA A 75 -1.71 1.82 -31.90
N GLY A 76 -2.51 2.77 -31.42
CA GLY A 76 -3.50 2.58 -30.35
C GLY A 76 -4.58 1.59 -30.76
N ASN A 77 -5.13 1.72 -31.97
CA ASN A 77 -6.10 0.77 -32.51
C ASN A 77 -5.54 -0.66 -32.61
N GLN A 78 -4.28 -0.82 -33.03
CA GLN A 78 -3.62 -2.13 -33.06
C GLN A 78 -3.43 -2.73 -31.66
N ALA A 79 -3.05 -1.90 -30.68
CA ALA A 79 -2.92 -2.30 -29.29
C ALA A 79 -4.28 -2.71 -28.69
N ALA A 80 -5.32 -1.89 -28.89
CA ALA A 80 -6.68 -2.16 -28.45
C ALA A 80 -7.20 -3.50 -29.00
N GLU A 81 -6.97 -3.74 -30.29
CA GLU A 81 -7.36 -4.99 -30.93
C GLU A 81 -6.58 -6.21 -30.37
N ALA A 82 -5.33 -6.02 -29.97
CA ALA A 82 -4.57 -7.08 -29.30
C ALA A 82 -5.13 -7.41 -27.90
N TYR A 83 -5.58 -6.41 -27.15
CA TYR A 83 -6.27 -6.62 -25.88
C TYR A 83 -7.61 -7.33 -26.06
N ARG A 84 -8.43 -6.93 -27.05
CA ARG A 84 -9.67 -7.65 -27.38
C ARG A 84 -9.42 -9.11 -27.71
N ARG A 85 -8.40 -9.43 -28.52
CA ARG A 85 -8.03 -10.82 -28.80
C ARG A 85 -7.57 -11.62 -27.58
N LEU A 86 -6.90 -10.98 -26.62
CA LEU A 86 -6.55 -11.64 -25.36
C LEU A 86 -7.81 -11.89 -24.52
N ARG A 87 -8.69 -10.90 -24.41
CA ARG A 87 -9.98 -11.01 -23.73
C ARG A 87 -10.83 -12.14 -24.32
N ASP A 88 -10.97 -12.17 -25.64
CA ASP A 88 -11.77 -13.19 -26.34
C ASP A 88 -11.15 -14.57 -26.14
N PHE A 89 -9.82 -14.71 -26.19
CA PHE A 89 -9.16 -15.96 -25.84
C PHE A 89 -9.50 -16.41 -24.41
N VAL A 90 -9.46 -15.51 -23.42
CA VAL A 90 -9.82 -15.84 -22.04
C VAL A 90 -11.29 -16.25 -21.94
N ALA A 91 -12.19 -15.46 -22.51
CA ALA A 91 -13.62 -15.73 -22.52
C ALA A 91 -13.93 -17.10 -23.15
N ASP A 92 -13.44 -17.34 -24.35
CA ASP A 92 -13.71 -18.55 -25.12
C ASP A 92 -13.03 -19.78 -24.53
N THR A 93 -11.89 -19.63 -23.86
CA THR A 93 -11.17 -20.76 -23.26
C THR A 93 -11.83 -21.18 -21.96
N PHE A 94 -12.08 -20.23 -21.05
CA PHE A 94 -12.38 -20.53 -19.64
C PHE A 94 -13.87 -20.40 -19.25
N PHE A 95 -14.68 -19.64 -20.00
CA PHE A 95 -16.04 -19.28 -19.59
C PHE A 95 -17.11 -19.92 -20.49
N GLU A 96 -18.24 -20.31 -19.88
CA GLU A 96 -19.50 -20.60 -20.57
C GLU A 96 -20.27 -19.30 -20.83
N ASN A 97 -20.25 -18.39 -19.85
CA ASN A 97 -20.86 -17.06 -19.95
C ASN A 97 -19.92 -16.00 -19.37
N PRO A 98 -19.08 -15.33 -20.19
CA PRO A 98 -18.11 -14.34 -19.72
C PRO A 98 -18.77 -13.01 -19.26
N ARG A 99 -20.10 -12.91 -19.27
CA ARG A 99 -20.84 -11.77 -18.70
C ARG A 99 -21.48 -12.08 -17.35
N ALA A 100 -21.53 -13.35 -16.96
CA ALA A 100 -21.97 -13.75 -15.63
C ALA A 100 -20.82 -13.65 -14.63
N SER A 101 -21.17 -13.47 -13.35
CA SER A 101 -20.22 -13.46 -12.25
C SER A 101 -20.18 -14.81 -11.53
N GLY A 102 -19.09 -15.05 -10.81
CA GLY A 102 -18.91 -16.24 -9.98
C GLY A 102 -18.51 -17.51 -10.72
N VAL A 103 -18.23 -18.56 -9.96
CA VAL A 103 -17.73 -19.85 -10.47
C VAL A 103 -18.68 -20.52 -11.49
N ALA A 104 -19.98 -20.23 -11.43
CA ALA A 104 -20.97 -20.77 -12.36
C ALA A 104 -20.81 -20.25 -13.79
N ALA A 105 -20.13 -19.11 -13.98
CA ALA A 105 -19.81 -18.55 -15.29
C ALA A 105 -18.78 -19.38 -16.06
N LEU A 106 -18.01 -20.23 -15.37
CA LEU A 106 -16.92 -21.01 -15.95
C LEU A 106 -17.38 -22.35 -16.53
N LYS A 107 -16.63 -22.82 -17.53
CA LYS A 107 -16.72 -24.20 -18.00
C LYS A 107 -16.33 -25.15 -16.88
N SER A 108 -16.97 -26.32 -16.86
CA SER A 108 -16.91 -27.22 -15.72
C SER A 108 -15.49 -27.65 -15.32
N GLU A 109 -14.59 -27.80 -16.29
CA GLU A 109 -13.19 -28.16 -16.10
C GLU A 109 -12.32 -27.07 -15.44
N TYR A 110 -12.79 -25.81 -15.39
CA TYR A 110 -12.07 -24.67 -14.81
C TYR A 110 -12.67 -24.15 -13.50
N ARG A 111 -13.66 -24.87 -12.93
CA ARG A 111 -14.36 -24.45 -11.69
C ARG A 111 -13.58 -24.74 -10.40
N ALA A 112 -12.46 -25.44 -10.47
CA ALA A 112 -11.63 -25.70 -9.30
C ALA A 112 -11.12 -24.37 -8.73
N ASP A 113 -11.23 -24.20 -7.40
CA ASP A 113 -10.60 -23.08 -6.70
C ASP A 113 -9.08 -23.28 -6.74
N ARG A 114 -8.36 -22.31 -7.31
CA ARG A 114 -6.91 -22.32 -7.47
C ARG A 114 -6.26 -21.09 -6.88
N PHE A 115 -6.97 -20.38 -6.00
CA PHE A 115 -6.50 -19.11 -5.48
C PHE A 115 -5.40 -19.27 -4.44
N ALA A 116 -5.44 -20.36 -3.67
CA ALA A 116 -4.38 -20.66 -2.73
C ALA A 116 -3.06 -20.98 -3.44
N LEU A 117 -1.98 -20.31 -3.03
CA LEU A 117 -0.62 -20.56 -3.53
C LEU A 117 -0.09 -21.95 -3.15
N GLY A 118 -0.42 -22.43 -1.95
CA GLY A 118 0.14 -23.64 -1.33
C GLY A 118 1.17 -23.31 -0.25
N GLU A 119 1.18 -24.08 0.85
CA GLU A 119 2.05 -23.81 2.01
C GLU A 119 3.55 -23.94 1.70
N SER A 120 3.94 -24.88 0.84
CA SER A 120 5.35 -25.06 0.47
C SER A 120 5.90 -23.88 -0.33
N GLU A 121 5.13 -23.42 -1.32
CA GLU A 121 5.40 -22.25 -2.13
C GLU A 121 5.38 -20.96 -1.29
N TYR A 122 4.44 -20.85 -0.35
CA TYR A 122 4.36 -19.72 0.57
C TYR A 122 5.57 -19.67 1.50
N ASP A 123 5.96 -20.78 2.14
CA ASP A 123 7.16 -20.87 2.97
C ASP A 123 8.44 -20.59 2.16
N TRP A 124 8.48 -21.03 0.90
CA TRP A 124 9.55 -20.68 -0.02
C TRP A 124 9.62 -19.16 -0.25
N ALA A 125 8.48 -18.49 -0.48
CA ALA A 125 8.43 -17.05 -0.67
C ALA A 125 8.84 -16.27 0.59
N LEU A 126 8.37 -16.70 1.77
CA LEU A 126 8.80 -16.13 3.06
C LEU A 126 10.33 -16.16 3.20
N ARG A 127 10.93 -17.31 2.90
CA ARG A 127 12.38 -17.50 3.05
C ARG A 127 13.20 -16.79 1.99
N ASN A 128 12.81 -16.91 0.72
CA ASN A 128 13.65 -16.51 -0.41
C ASN A 128 13.36 -15.08 -0.88
N ASN A 129 12.11 -14.61 -0.76
CA ASN A 129 11.76 -13.25 -1.16
C ASN A 129 11.89 -12.30 0.04
N LEU A 130 11.40 -12.71 1.22
CA LEU A 130 11.29 -11.83 2.39
C LEU A 130 12.40 -12.02 3.44
N HIS A 131 13.26 -13.04 3.27
CA HIS A 131 14.31 -13.40 4.22
C HIS A 131 13.81 -13.66 5.65
N LEU A 132 12.62 -14.26 5.76
CA LEU A 132 12.00 -14.65 7.01
C LEU A 132 12.28 -16.13 7.31
N THR A 133 12.53 -16.44 8.59
CA THR A 133 12.76 -17.81 9.07
C THR A 133 11.51 -18.48 9.63
N GLY A 134 10.41 -17.72 9.75
CA GLY A 134 9.10 -18.24 10.17
C GLY A 134 8.43 -19.04 9.05
N THR A 135 7.44 -19.84 9.42
CA THR A 135 6.58 -20.56 8.47
C THR A 135 5.21 -19.89 8.40
N ALA A 136 4.48 -20.10 7.32
CA ALA A 136 3.14 -19.62 7.11
C ALA A 136 2.20 -20.10 8.23
N ALA A 137 2.33 -21.36 8.66
CA ALA A 137 1.61 -21.90 9.81
C ALA A 137 1.81 -21.07 11.07
N LYS A 138 3.06 -20.73 11.41
CA LYS A 138 3.36 -19.94 12.61
C LYS A 138 2.83 -18.51 12.50
N LEU A 139 2.92 -17.90 11.31
CA LEU A 139 2.36 -16.58 11.05
C LEU A 139 0.84 -16.58 11.21
N PHE A 140 0.15 -17.58 10.67
CA PHE A 140 -1.29 -17.74 10.81
C PHE A 140 -1.71 -17.88 12.27
N GLU A 141 -1.09 -18.80 13.03
CA GLU A 141 -1.41 -19.01 14.45
C GLU A 141 -1.11 -17.77 15.31
N ALA A 142 0.03 -17.11 15.08
CA ALA A 142 0.42 -15.91 15.83
C ALA A 142 -0.37 -14.65 15.44
N SER A 143 -1.14 -14.68 14.36
CA SER A 143 -1.85 -13.49 13.87
C SER A 143 -3.04 -13.11 14.73
N TRP A 144 -3.81 -14.07 15.23
CA TRP A 144 -5.08 -13.78 15.91
C TRP A 144 -4.92 -13.05 17.23
N PRO A 145 -3.99 -13.44 18.13
CA PRO A 145 -3.78 -12.69 19.37
C PRO A 145 -3.43 -11.21 19.14
N VAL A 146 -2.71 -10.90 18.05
CA VAL A 146 -2.34 -9.52 17.70
C VAL A 146 -3.54 -8.72 17.17
N VAL A 147 -4.42 -9.38 16.41
CA VAL A 147 -5.71 -8.81 15.99
C VAL A 147 -6.57 -8.50 17.21
N GLU A 148 -6.68 -9.44 18.15
CA GLU A 148 -7.46 -9.27 19.39
C GLU A 148 -6.89 -8.15 20.27
N GLU A 149 -5.57 -8.09 20.42
CA GLU A 149 -4.89 -7.02 21.16
C GLU A 149 -5.25 -5.64 20.59
N THR A 150 -5.14 -5.46 19.27
CA THR A 150 -5.46 -4.18 18.62
C THR A 150 -6.94 -3.84 18.77
N ARG A 151 -7.85 -4.81 18.64
CA ARG A 151 -9.30 -4.59 18.87
C ARG A 151 -9.58 -4.14 20.30
N ASN A 152 -8.95 -4.77 21.28
CA ASN A 152 -9.12 -4.42 22.68
C ASN A 152 -8.58 -3.01 22.99
N GLU A 153 -7.45 -2.63 22.39
CA GLU A 153 -6.90 -1.27 22.46
C GLU A 153 -7.89 -0.25 21.88
N MET A 154 -8.46 -0.53 20.70
CA MET A 154 -9.48 0.32 20.07
C MET A 154 -10.74 0.46 20.93
N ILE A 155 -11.28 -0.63 21.47
CA ILE A 155 -12.47 -0.60 22.34
C ILE A 155 -12.19 0.27 23.57
N THR A 156 -11.06 0.05 24.23
CA THR A 156 -10.66 0.82 25.43
C THR A 156 -10.54 2.31 25.12
N LEU A 157 -9.86 2.66 24.03
CA LEU A 157 -9.67 4.05 23.61
C LEU A 157 -10.99 4.70 23.20
N ALA A 158 -11.85 4.00 22.46
CA ALA A 158 -13.17 4.49 22.06
C ALA A 158 -14.06 4.77 23.28
N GLN A 159 -14.01 3.95 24.33
CA GLN A 159 -14.72 4.23 25.59
C GLN A 159 -14.20 5.49 26.28
N GLN A 160 -12.88 5.71 26.28
CA GLN A 160 -12.28 6.93 26.84
C GLN A 160 -12.71 8.18 26.07
N ILE A 161 -12.69 8.13 24.73
CA ILE A 161 -13.15 9.22 23.86
C ILE A 161 -14.64 9.50 24.11
N ALA A 162 -15.48 8.46 24.08
CA ALA A 162 -16.92 8.62 24.31
C ALA A 162 -17.22 9.25 25.67
N ALA A 163 -16.50 8.84 26.72
CA ALA A 163 -16.63 9.43 28.05
C ALA A 163 -16.17 10.90 28.11
N ALA A 164 -15.03 11.22 27.49
CA ALA A 164 -14.49 12.57 27.44
C ALA A 164 -15.43 13.57 26.73
N HIS A 165 -16.05 13.14 25.64
CA HIS A 165 -17.01 13.95 24.87
C HIS A 165 -18.46 13.83 25.34
N LYS A 166 -18.76 12.93 26.29
CA LYS A 166 -20.12 12.57 26.72
C LYS A 166 -21.00 12.06 25.57
N TRP A 167 -20.40 11.34 24.63
CA TRP A 167 -21.10 10.69 23.52
C TRP A 167 -21.72 9.35 23.96
N PRO A 168 -22.80 8.90 23.29
CA PRO A 168 -23.35 7.58 23.54
C PRO A 168 -22.34 6.50 23.10
N ALA A 169 -21.88 5.69 24.04
CA ALA A 169 -20.88 4.65 23.78
C ALA A 169 -21.42 3.43 23.02
N GLY A 170 -22.74 3.31 22.76
CA GLY A 170 -23.33 2.21 21.98
C GLY A 170 -23.19 0.79 22.55
N GLY A 171 -22.43 0.59 23.64
CA GLY A 171 -22.11 -0.71 24.23
C GLY A 171 -20.81 -0.64 25.03
N ALA A 172 -20.27 -1.81 25.39
CA ALA A 172 -18.93 -1.94 26.00
C ALA A 172 -17.96 -2.74 25.09
N GLY A 173 -18.42 -3.20 23.94
CA GLY A 173 -17.67 -3.99 22.96
C GLY A 173 -17.34 -3.21 21.70
N PRO A 174 -17.16 -3.90 20.55
CA PRO A 174 -16.89 -3.29 19.25
C PRO A 174 -17.91 -2.22 18.82
N GLU A 175 -19.13 -2.27 19.33
CA GLU A 175 -20.20 -1.28 19.10
C GLU A 175 -19.75 0.14 19.44
N THR A 176 -18.92 0.30 20.48
CA THR A 176 -18.41 1.60 20.90
C THR A 176 -17.47 2.20 19.88
N VAL A 177 -16.65 1.38 19.23
CA VAL A 177 -15.74 1.83 18.18
C VAL A 177 -16.54 2.41 17.01
N ARG A 178 -17.58 1.69 16.55
CA ARG A 178 -18.49 2.17 15.50
C ARG A 178 -19.21 3.47 15.89
N ALA A 179 -19.72 3.53 17.12
CA ALA A 179 -20.42 4.72 17.62
C ALA A 179 -19.52 5.96 17.67
N VAL A 180 -18.26 5.79 18.09
CA VAL A 180 -17.28 6.88 18.12
C VAL A 180 -16.88 7.30 16.71
N PHE A 181 -16.61 6.37 15.79
CA PHE A 181 -16.32 6.73 14.39
C PHE A 181 -17.47 7.54 13.77
N ALA A 182 -18.73 7.14 13.98
CA ALA A 182 -19.90 7.89 13.48
C ALA A 182 -19.99 9.34 14.00
N GLN A 183 -19.42 9.63 15.18
CA GLN A 183 -19.29 10.99 15.70
C GLN A 183 -18.10 11.72 15.07
N LEU A 184 -16.95 11.05 14.95
CA LEU A 184 -15.73 11.63 14.38
C LEU A 184 -15.90 12.03 12.91
N THR A 185 -16.66 11.26 12.12
CA THR A 185 -16.97 11.58 10.72
C THR A 185 -17.78 12.87 10.56
N GLN A 186 -18.39 13.40 11.63
CA GLN A 186 -19.09 14.69 11.58
C GLN A 186 -18.13 15.88 11.54
N ASN A 187 -16.87 15.70 11.99
CA ASN A 187 -15.83 16.72 11.94
C ASN A 187 -14.93 16.53 10.72
N ALA A 188 -15.43 16.93 9.56
CA ALA A 188 -14.79 16.73 8.26
C ALA A 188 -14.70 18.03 7.46
N PRO A 189 -13.76 18.11 6.49
CA PRO A 189 -13.77 19.17 5.48
C PRO A 189 -15.07 19.13 4.67
N ARG A 190 -15.53 20.31 4.22
CA ARG A 190 -16.73 20.45 3.38
C ARG A 190 -16.43 20.46 1.89
N THR A 191 -15.17 20.67 1.53
CA THR A 191 -14.69 20.76 0.15
C THR A 191 -13.29 20.15 0.04
N ASP A 192 -12.89 19.78 -1.17
CA ASP A 192 -11.52 19.36 -1.49
C ASP A 192 -10.50 20.44 -1.10
N ALA A 193 -10.86 21.72 -1.21
CA ALA A 193 -9.98 22.82 -0.81
C ALA A 193 -9.71 22.82 0.72
N GLU A 194 -10.74 22.62 1.53
CA GLU A 194 -10.60 22.47 2.98
C GLU A 194 -9.84 21.19 3.35
N MET A 195 -10.07 20.09 2.63
CA MET A 195 -9.34 18.83 2.80
C MET A 195 -7.84 19.03 2.58
N MET A 196 -7.46 19.64 1.46
CA MET A 196 -6.05 19.91 1.13
C MET A 196 -5.38 20.80 2.18
N GLU A 197 -6.09 21.78 2.72
CA GLU A 197 -5.57 22.62 3.81
C GLU A 197 -5.45 21.84 5.13
N GLY A 198 -6.39 20.94 5.42
CA GLY A 198 -6.30 19.98 6.53
C GLY A 198 -5.00 19.16 6.47
N TYR A 199 -4.69 18.55 5.33
CA TYR A 199 -3.46 17.79 5.15
C TYR A 199 -2.20 18.65 5.28
N ARG A 200 -2.19 19.89 4.77
CA ARG A 200 -1.05 20.81 4.92
C ARG A 200 -0.77 21.13 6.38
N ARG A 201 -1.81 21.50 7.14
CA ARG A 201 -1.69 21.78 8.59
C ARG A 201 -1.23 20.54 9.36
N THR A 202 -1.72 19.36 9.00
CA THR A 202 -1.26 18.09 9.58
C THR A 202 0.22 17.85 9.28
N GLY A 203 0.68 18.10 8.04
CA GLY A 203 2.09 18.03 7.68
C GLY A 203 2.97 19.00 8.48
N GLU A 204 2.51 20.22 8.71
CA GLU A 204 3.20 21.19 9.57
C GLU A 204 3.33 20.70 11.01
N ARG A 205 2.23 20.17 11.59
CA ARG A 205 2.22 19.57 12.94
C ARG A 205 3.21 18.42 13.07
N LEU A 206 3.25 17.51 12.09
CA LEU A 206 4.15 16.35 12.07
C LEU A 206 5.62 16.79 12.08
N VAL A 207 5.96 17.75 11.23
CA VAL A 207 7.33 18.30 11.11
C VAL A 207 7.73 19.06 12.38
N GLU A 208 6.84 19.88 12.94
CA GLU A 208 7.08 20.58 14.21
C GLU A 208 7.30 19.59 15.35
N TYR A 209 6.46 18.56 15.44
CA TYR A 209 6.56 17.52 16.46
C TYR A 209 7.93 16.84 16.40
N ALA A 210 8.37 16.38 15.22
CA ALA A 210 9.67 15.71 15.08
C ALA A 210 10.86 16.61 15.44
N ARG A 211 10.81 17.91 15.10
CA ARG A 211 11.86 18.87 15.48
C ARG A 211 11.90 19.08 16.98
N ARG A 212 10.73 19.25 17.62
CA ARG A 212 10.61 19.50 19.05
C ARG A 212 11.06 18.31 19.89
N THR A 213 10.72 17.09 19.46
CA THR A 213 11.05 15.85 20.19
C THR A 213 12.43 15.32 19.86
N GLY A 214 13.05 15.78 18.77
CA GLY A 214 14.31 15.26 18.28
C GLY A 214 14.19 13.83 17.73
N LEU A 215 13.02 13.44 17.21
CA LEU A 215 12.86 12.13 16.56
C LEU A 215 13.76 11.98 15.33
N PHE A 216 13.90 13.06 14.56
CA PHE A 216 14.70 13.12 13.34
C PHE A 216 15.52 14.41 13.30
N ASP A 217 16.65 14.40 12.57
CA ASP A 217 17.41 15.61 12.24
C ASP A 217 16.78 16.30 11.03
N VAL A 218 15.67 17.01 11.27
CA VAL A 218 14.86 17.64 10.19
C VAL A 218 15.42 19.02 9.85
N PRO A 219 15.91 19.26 8.62
CA PRO A 219 16.41 20.57 8.20
C PRO A 219 15.40 21.69 8.44
N ALA A 220 15.86 22.89 8.81
CA ALA A 220 14.98 24.01 9.16
C ALA A 220 14.06 24.47 8.01
N ASP A 221 14.50 24.28 6.77
CA ASP A 221 13.79 24.62 5.53
C ASP A 221 12.89 23.49 5.02
N TYR A 222 13.02 22.26 5.53
CA TYR A 222 12.15 21.15 5.14
C TYR A 222 10.68 21.43 5.50
N ARG A 223 9.78 21.13 4.55
CA ARG A 223 8.32 21.12 4.73
C ARG A 223 7.75 19.91 3.98
N LEU A 224 6.68 19.32 4.52
CA LEU A 224 5.92 18.31 3.79
C LEU A 224 5.09 19.00 2.69
N GLU A 225 5.37 18.67 1.43
CA GLU A 225 4.63 19.21 0.28
C GLU A 225 3.43 18.31 -0.03
N VAL A 226 2.22 18.79 0.31
CA VAL A 226 0.96 18.12 -0.03
C VAL A 226 0.39 18.71 -1.31
N THR A 227 0.21 17.86 -2.32
CA THR A 227 -0.21 18.26 -3.68
C THR A 227 -1.46 17.51 -4.11
N VAL A 228 -2.33 18.14 -4.91
CA VAL A 228 -3.50 17.45 -5.49
C VAL A 228 -3.03 16.41 -6.51
N THR A 229 -3.61 15.21 -6.49
CA THR A 229 -3.33 14.18 -7.50
C THR A 229 -3.65 14.70 -8.91
N PRO A 230 -2.67 14.75 -9.83
CA PRO A 230 -2.90 15.23 -11.18
C PRO A 230 -3.78 14.25 -11.96
N PRO A 231 -4.61 14.71 -12.92
CA PRO A 231 -5.58 13.86 -13.63
C PRO A 231 -5.04 12.51 -14.14
N PRO A 232 -3.82 12.42 -14.71
CA PRO A 232 -3.28 11.14 -15.19
C PRO A 232 -3.01 10.10 -14.11
N LEU A 233 -2.94 10.49 -12.83
CA LEU A 233 -2.64 9.60 -11.71
C LEU A 233 -3.88 9.24 -10.88
N ARG A 234 -5.03 9.92 -11.09
CA ARG A 234 -6.24 9.73 -10.26
C ARG A 234 -6.85 8.33 -10.35
N ALA A 235 -6.61 7.62 -11.46
CA ALA A 235 -7.04 6.23 -11.63
C ALA A 235 -6.14 5.21 -10.92
N SER A 236 -5.01 5.65 -10.35
CA SER A 236 -4.01 4.77 -9.72
C SER A 236 -3.65 5.20 -8.30
N ILE A 237 -4.20 6.32 -7.81
CA ILE A 237 -4.01 6.82 -6.45
C ILE A 237 -5.40 7.00 -5.83
N GLU A 238 -5.77 6.09 -4.95
CA GLU A 238 -7.02 6.11 -4.19
C GLU A 238 -6.78 6.87 -2.87
N GLY A 239 -7.54 7.94 -2.61
CA GLY A 239 -7.41 8.79 -1.42
C GLY A 239 -6.13 9.63 -1.37
N GLY A 240 -4.96 8.99 -1.24
CA GLY A 240 -3.65 9.65 -1.28
C GLY A 240 -2.50 8.67 -1.28
N ALA A 241 -1.37 9.06 -1.89
CA ALA A 241 -0.17 8.24 -1.98
C ALA A 241 1.08 9.11 -2.14
N TYR A 242 2.22 8.63 -1.66
CA TYR A 242 3.51 9.22 -1.95
C TYR A 242 4.08 8.71 -3.25
N TYR A 243 4.29 9.61 -4.22
CA TYR A 243 4.97 9.26 -5.45
C TYR A 243 6.45 9.64 -5.37
N PRO A 244 7.40 8.69 -5.35
CA PRO A 244 8.82 8.98 -5.21
C PRO A 244 9.40 9.70 -6.44
N ALA A 245 10.47 10.48 -6.21
CA ALA A 245 11.27 10.99 -7.31
C ALA A 245 11.88 9.82 -8.10
N PRO A 246 11.90 9.86 -9.45
CA PRO A 246 12.51 8.79 -10.22
C PRO A 246 13.99 8.62 -9.85
N PRO A 247 14.43 7.43 -9.41
CA PRO A 247 15.68 7.24 -8.67
C PRO A 247 16.94 7.61 -9.47
N PHE A 248 16.87 7.48 -10.80
CA PHE A 248 18.01 7.73 -11.71
C PHE A 248 17.90 9.02 -12.51
N LYS A 249 16.83 9.80 -12.31
CA LYS A 249 16.75 11.11 -12.94
C LYS A 249 17.52 12.12 -12.11
N LYS A 250 18.18 13.05 -12.80
CA LYS A 250 18.87 14.19 -12.16
C LYS A 250 17.91 15.26 -11.65
N SER A 251 16.64 15.17 -12.05
CA SER A 251 15.56 16.10 -11.72
C SER A 251 14.27 15.32 -11.43
N GLY A 252 13.39 15.92 -10.63
CA GLY A 252 12.17 15.30 -10.14
C GLY A 252 12.05 15.53 -8.65
N VAL A 253 10.82 15.70 -8.17
CA VAL A 253 10.52 15.89 -6.75
C VAL A 253 9.44 14.88 -6.41
N GLY A 254 9.72 14.02 -5.43
CA GLY A 254 8.71 13.11 -4.91
C GLY A 254 7.68 13.91 -4.10
N ARG A 255 6.41 13.51 -4.19
CA ARG A 255 5.30 14.29 -3.65
C ARG A 255 4.31 13.38 -2.96
N PHE A 256 3.81 13.85 -1.82
CA PHE A 256 2.59 13.31 -1.24
C PHE A 256 1.39 13.89 -1.99
N TYR A 257 0.72 13.03 -2.77
CA TYR A 257 -0.47 13.35 -3.50
C TYR A 257 -1.72 12.99 -2.70
N VAL A 258 -2.72 13.86 -2.72
CA VAL A 258 -4.07 13.59 -2.19
C VAL A 258 -5.05 13.76 -3.35
N SER A 259 -5.85 12.71 -3.58
CA SER A 259 -6.81 12.67 -4.67
C SER A 259 -8.04 13.51 -4.33
N PRO A 260 -8.51 14.38 -5.24
CA PRO A 260 -9.73 15.14 -5.01
C PRO A 260 -10.94 14.20 -5.08
N THR A 261 -11.89 14.37 -4.17
CA THR A 261 -13.14 13.59 -4.13
C THR A 261 -14.18 14.17 -5.11
N GLY A 262 -13.95 15.37 -5.64
CA GLY A 262 -14.95 16.11 -6.40
C GLY A 262 -16.00 16.73 -5.49
N ASP A 263 -15.59 17.14 -4.29
CA ASP A 263 -16.45 17.62 -3.21
C ASP A 263 -17.52 16.59 -2.77
N ASP A 264 -17.26 15.29 -2.94
CA ASP A 264 -18.15 14.25 -2.44
C ASP A 264 -18.18 14.28 -0.91
N ALA A 265 -19.33 14.68 -0.36
CA ALA A 265 -19.48 14.89 1.07
C ALA A 265 -19.40 13.60 1.88
N THR A 266 -19.65 12.44 1.28
CA THR A 266 -19.55 11.14 1.96
C THR A 266 -18.10 10.71 2.03
N GLU A 267 -17.37 10.75 0.92
CA GLU A 267 -15.93 10.45 0.87
C GLU A 267 -15.13 11.39 1.79
N LEU A 268 -15.44 12.69 1.78
CA LEU A 268 -14.80 13.67 2.68
C LEU A 268 -15.03 13.34 4.17
N ARG A 269 -16.21 12.82 4.54
CA ARG A 269 -16.51 12.44 5.93
C ARG A 269 -15.90 11.11 6.34
N GLU A 270 -16.01 10.11 5.48
CA GLU A 270 -15.67 8.71 5.81
C GLU A 270 -14.15 8.47 5.72
N GLU A 271 -13.48 9.06 4.74
CA GLU A 271 -12.05 8.84 4.48
C GLU A 271 -11.15 10.01 4.86
N HIS A 272 -11.67 11.25 4.76
CA HIS A 272 -10.85 12.47 4.92
C HIS A 272 -11.28 13.38 6.08
N ASN A 273 -11.98 12.86 7.10
CA ASN A 273 -12.26 13.65 8.29
C ASN A 273 -10.96 14.02 9.03
N TYR A 274 -10.99 15.09 9.83
CA TYR A 274 -9.74 15.65 10.39
C TYR A 274 -9.00 14.70 11.34
N ALA A 275 -9.69 13.74 11.97
CA ALA A 275 -9.06 12.74 12.83
C ALA A 275 -8.38 11.61 12.02
N ALA A 276 -8.80 11.38 10.77
CA ALA A 276 -8.19 10.39 9.88
C ALA A 276 -6.91 10.90 9.20
N MET A 277 -6.83 12.20 8.88
CA MET A 277 -5.71 12.79 8.13
C MET A 277 -4.32 12.52 8.72
N PRO A 278 -4.09 12.54 10.05
CA PRO A 278 -2.76 12.36 10.63
C PRO A 278 -2.14 10.98 10.41
N ASP A 279 -2.95 9.92 10.35
CA ASP A 279 -2.45 8.57 10.05
C ASP A 279 -1.94 8.50 8.61
N LEU A 280 -2.79 8.90 7.64
CA LEU A 280 -2.41 8.90 6.22
C LEU A 280 -1.23 9.85 5.94
N ALA A 281 -1.23 11.05 6.54
CA ALA A 281 -0.14 12.01 6.37
C ALA A 281 1.17 11.54 7.01
N ALA A 282 1.13 10.74 8.07
CA ALA A 282 2.31 10.11 8.64
C ALA A 282 2.83 8.97 7.76
N HIS A 283 1.93 8.15 7.22
CA HIS A 283 2.24 7.00 6.35
C HIS A 283 2.84 7.44 5.01
N GLU A 284 2.11 8.24 4.24
CA GLU A 284 2.52 8.71 2.91
C GLU A 284 3.49 9.89 3.00
N GLY A 285 3.23 10.79 3.94
CA GLY A 285 4.03 11.99 4.11
C GLY A 285 5.20 11.79 5.06
N PHE A 286 5.28 12.67 6.05
CA PHE A 286 6.36 12.71 7.02
C PHE A 286 5.88 12.14 8.36
N PRO A 287 6.59 11.20 9.01
CA PRO A 287 7.94 10.74 8.68
C PRO A 287 8.00 9.43 7.87
N GLY A 288 6.90 8.98 7.26
CA GLY A 288 6.82 7.76 6.46
C GLY A 288 7.49 7.87 5.08
N HIS A 289 6.74 7.58 4.01
CA HIS A 289 7.28 7.44 2.66
C HIS A 289 8.03 8.69 2.16
N ASP A 290 7.46 9.90 2.32
CA ASP A 290 8.12 11.15 1.88
C ASP A 290 9.50 11.31 2.50
N TRP A 291 9.61 11.07 3.80
CA TRP A 291 10.86 11.23 4.52
C TRP A 291 11.89 10.16 4.13
N HIS A 292 11.48 8.90 4.05
CA HIS A 292 12.33 7.79 3.66
C HIS A 292 12.95 8.03 2.27
N TYR A 293 12.11 8.31 1.28
CA TYR A 293 12.58 8.49 -0.10
C TYR A 293 13.36 9.80 -0.31
N LYS A 294 13.03 10.89 0.39
CA LYS A 294 13.82 12.11 0.32
C LYS A 294 15.21 11.92 0.94
N LEU A 295 15.31 11.21 2.06
CA LEU A 295 16.61 10.85 2.63
C LEU A 295 17.39 9.92 1.70
N MET A 296 16.76 8.89 1.14
CA MET A 296 17.42 8.06 0.13
C MET A 296 17.96 8.93 -1.02
N THR A 297 17.18 9.90 -1.50
CA THR A 297 17.56 10.80 -2.60
C THR A 297 18.75 11.69 -2.22
N GLN A 298 18.75 12.24 -1.00
CA GLN A 298 19.86 13.01 -0.45
C GLN A 298 21.16 12.18 -0.38
N TYR A 299 21.05 10.90 0.01
CA TYR A 299 22.19 9.99 0.16
C TYR A 299 22.45 9.10 -1.07
N ARG A 300 21.85 9.40 -2.23
CA ARG A 300 21.87 8.53 -3.42
C ARG A 300 23.25 8.07 -3.88
N ALA A 301 24.29 8.89 -3.68
CA ALA A 301 25.67 8.55 -4.06
C ALA A 301 26.27 7.44 -3.20
N GLN A 302 25.67 7.15 -2.04
CA GLN A 302 26.10 6.16 -1.06
C GLN A 302 25.21 4.91 -1.07
N ILE A 303 24.11 4.94 -1.83
CA ILE A 303 23.13 3.86 -1.93
C ILE A 303 23.32 3.19 -3.29
N SER A 304 23.60 1.89 -3.30
CA SER A 304 23.70 1.12 -4.55
C SER A 304 22.43 1.31 -5.40
N PRO A 305 22.56 1.59 -6.72
CA PRO A 305 21.42 1.65 -7.64
C PRO A 305 20.47 0.46 -7.56
N LEU A 306 20.99 -0.73 -7.24
CA LEU A 306 20.17 -1.95 -7.08
C LEU A 306 19.16 -1.84 -5.93
N ARG A 307 19.52 -1.13 -4.84
CA ARG A 307 18.66 -0.94 -3.66
C ARG A 307 17.54 0.08 -3.88
N TRP A 308 17.58 0.76 -5.02
CA TRP A 308 16.44 1.53 -5.51
C TRP A 308 15.51 0.61 -6.30
N LEU A 309 16.07 -0.22 -7.18
CA LEU A 309 15.33 -1.04 -8.13
C LEU A 309 14.66 -2.29 -7.55
N THR A 310 14.91 -2.63 -6.28
CA THR A 310 14.34 -3.83 -5.67
C THR A 310 12.82 -3.73 -5.64
N PRO A 311 12.09 -4.51 -6.48
CA PRO A 311 10.66 -4.61 -6.36
C PRO A 311 10.38 -5.34 -5.04
N GLY A 312 9.49 -4.78 -4.23
CA GLY A 312 8.92 -5.52 -3.11
C GLY A 312 8.16 -6.73 -3.64
N ALA A 313 8.78 -7.90 -3.57
CA ALA A 313 8.21 -9.25 -3.42
C ALA A 313 7.08 -9.78 -4.35
N VAL A 314 6.47 -8.99 -5.22
CA VAL A 314 5.41 -9.45 -6.12
C VAL A 314 5.91 -9.38 -7.56
N GLU A 315 6.28 -10.52 -8.12
CA GLU A 315 6.36 -10.67 -9.58
C GLU A 315 5.01 -10.22 -10.15
N ASP A 316 5.04 -9.18 -11.00
CA ASP A 316 3.90 -8.53 -11.66
C ASP A 316 3.17 -7.39 -10.93
N SER A 317 3.63 -6.91 -9.76
CA SER A 317 3.07 -5.65 -9.23
C SER A 317 3.62 -4.43 -9.97
N SER A 318 2.73 -3.69 -10.62
CA SER A 318 3.02 -2.39 -11.23
C SER A 318 3.35 -1.29 -10.21
N SER A 319 3.19 -1.54 -8.90
CA SER A 319 3.73 -0.72 -7.80
C SER A 319 5.18 -1.13 -7.51
N MET A 320 6.06 -0.90 -8.49
CA MET A 320 7.47 -0.75 -8.16
C MET A 320 7.57 0.33 -7.06
N TRP A 321 8.49 0.20 -6.11
CA TRP A 321 8.79 1.14 -5.00
C TRP A 321 7.99 0.96 -3.69
N GLU A 322 6.65 1.08 -3.66
CA GLU A 322 5.90 1.20 -2.39
C GLU A 322 5.72 -0.11 -1.61
N ASP A 323 5.36 -1.22 -2.26
CA ASP A 323 4.98 -2.50 -1.60
C ASP A 323 6.14 -3.32 -0.96
N SER A 324 7.30 -2.70 -0.75
CA SER A 324 8.45 -3.38 -0.15
C SER A 324 8.31 -3.46 1.37
N MET A 325 8.75 -4.58 1.97
CA MET A 325 8.82 -4.77 3.42
C MET A 325 9.61 -3.67 4.14
N ALA A 326 10.53 -2.99 3.46
CA ALA A 326 11.26 -1.87 4.03
C ALA A 326 10.52 -0.54 3.91
N ALA A 327 9.90 -0.24 2.77
CA ALA A 327 9.17 1.02 2.58
C ALA A 327 7.84 1.00 3.37
N GLU A 328 7.00 -0.02 3.18
CA GLU A 328 5.76 -0.17 3.95
C GLU A 328 6.03 -0.41 5.42
N GLY A 329 7.04 -1.22 5.72
CA GLY A 329 7.47 -1.43 7.10
C GLY A 329 7.89 -0.14 7.78
N TRP A 330 8.59 0.75 7.05
CA TRP A 330 8.99 2.06 7.56
C TRP A 330 7.80 2.99 7.77
N ALA A 331 6.85 3.03 6.85
CA ALA A 331 5.64 3.83 6.98
C ALA A 331 4.82 3.40 8.21
N LEU A 332 4.57 2.10 8.38
CA LEU A 332 3.89 1.56 9.56
C LEU A 332 4.69 1.70 10.86
N TYR A 333 6.02 1.61 10.78
CA TYR A 333 6.90 1.90 11.91
C TYR A 333 6.78 3.38 12.32
N SER A 334 6.68 4.28 11.34
CA SER A 334 6.55 5.72 11.55
C SER A 334 5.21 6.09 12.19
N GLU A 335 4.10 5.50 11.74
CA GLU A 335 2.79 5.64 12.40
C GLU A 335 2.87 5.21 13.88
N ALA A 336 3.42 4.03 14.15
CA ALA A 336 3.51 3.51 15.50
C ALA A 336 4.48 4.34 16.38
N LEU A 337 5.59 4.81 15.80
CA LEU A 337 6.57 5.67 16.48
C LEU A 337 5.96 6.99 16.95
N LEU A 338 5.05 7.58 16.16
CA LEU A 338 4.37 8.82 16.54
C LEU A 338 3.44 8.66 17.74
N ALA A 339 2.97 7.44 18.01
CA ALA A 339 2.20 7.15 19.22
C ALA A 339 3.08 6.86 20.45
N GLU A 340 4.38 6.61 20.27
CA GLU A 340 5.30 6.40 21.39
C GLU A 340 5.54 7.70 22.16
N GLN A 341 5.76 7.58 23.47
CA GLN A 341 6.16 8.72 24.29
C GLN A 341 7.52 9.24 23.84
N GLN A 342 7.66 10.56 23.71
CA GLN A 342 8.91 11.20 23.30
C GLN A 342 9.35 12.27 24.30
N PRO A 343 10.64 12.65 24.33
CA PRO A 343 11.10 13.81 25.08
C PRO A 343 10.27 15.05 24.74
N GLY A 344 9.65 15.66 25.74
CA GLY A 344 8.77 16.82 25.56
C GLY A 344 7.39 16.52 24.96
N ALA A 345 7.02 15.25 24.80
CA ALA A 345 5.69 14.81 24.36
C ALA A 345 5.32 13.44 24.98
N PRO A 346 4.96 13.40 26.28
CA PRO A 346 4.72 12.16 27.01
C PRO A 346 3.46 11.40 26.54
N GLU A 347 2.54 12.05 25.83
CA GLU A 347 1.33 11.43 25.27
C GLU A 347 1.51 10.99 23.80
N GLY A 348 2.70 11.19 23.22
CA GLY A 348 2.92 11.01 21.77
C GLY A 348 2.44 12.20 20.93
N PHE A 349 2.26 11.97 19.63
CA PHE A 349 1.84 12.98 18.65
C PHE A 349 0.30 13.07 18.52
N TYR A 350 -0.36 11.91 18.46
CA TYR A 350 -1.78 11.81 18.15
C TYR A 350 -2.65 12.28 19.32
N THR A 351 -3.76 12.95 19.02
CA THR A 351 -4.88 13.00 19.98
C THR A 351 -5.51 11.60 20.12
N PRO A 352 -6.32 11.34 21.16
CA PRO A 352 -7.04 10.07 21.29
C PRO A 352 -7.86 9.70 20.03
N GLU A 353 -8.53 10.67 19.41
CA GLU A 353 -9.32 10.48 18.20
C GLU A 353 -8.45 10.12 17.00
N GLU A 354 -7.32 10.81 16.83
CA GLU A 354 -6.36 10.53 15.75
C GLU A 354 -5.70 9.16 15.96
N ARG A 355 -5.40 8.80 17.21
CA ARG A 355 -4.86 7.48 17.58
C ARG A 355 -5.86 6.37 17.29
N LEU A 356 -7.16 6.61 17.46
CA LEU A 356 -8.18 5.61 17.10
C LEU A 356 -8.18 5.32 15.58
N TYR A 357 -7.97 6.33 14.74
CA TYR A 357 -7.80 6.15 13.29
C TYR A 357 -6.51 5.41 12.94
N GLN A 358 -5.40 5.74 13.60
CA GLN A 358 -4.14 5.00 13.46
C GLN A 358 -4.33 3.51 13.84
N LEU A 359 -5.07 3.22 14.92
CA LEU A 359 -5.36 1.84 15.32
C LEU A 359 -6.29 1.12 14.35
N ARG A 360 -7.24 1.82 13.72
CA ARG A 360 -8.02 1.27 12.60
C ARG A 360 -7.11 0.84 11.45
N GLY A 361 -6.15 1.69 11.08
CA GLY A 361 -5.15 1.38 10.06
C GLY A 361 -4.29 0.17 10.47
N ARG A 362 -3.84 0.13 11.73
CA ARG A 362 -3.10 -1.01 12.29
C ARG A 362 -3.91 -2.30 12.24
N LEU A 363 -5.17 -2.30 12.69
CA LEU A 363 -6.02 -3.49 12.71
C LEU A 363 -6.21 -4.06 11.29
N TYR A 364 -6.42 -3.19 10.32
CA TYR A 364 -6.52 -3.56 8.90
C TYR A 364 -5.27 -4.32 8.44
N ARG A 365 -4.07 -3.78 8.66
CA ARG A 365 -2.81 -4.44 8.26
C ARG A 365 -2.48 -5.67 9.12
N ASP A 366 -2.85 -5.69 10.39
CA ASP A 366 -2.62 -6.83 11.29
C ASP A 366 -3.51 -8.03 10.89
N LEU A 367 -4.79 -7.78 10.54
CA LEU A 367 -5.72 -8.81 10.05
C LEU A 367 -5.30 -9.40 8.70
N ARG A 368 -4.73 -8.58 7.82
CA ARG A 368 -4.22 -9.01 6.51
C ARG A 368 -3.18 -10.12 6.61
N VAL A 369 -2.41 -10.22 7.71
CA VAL A 369 -1.52 -11.36 7.93
C VAL A 369 -2.28 -12.67 8.10
N ARG A 370 -3.36 -12.67 8.87
CA ARG A 370 -4.20 -13.85 9.07
C ARG A 370 -4.88 -14.28 7.77
N VAL A 371 -5.45 -13.30 7.07
CA VAL A 371 -6.17 -13.51 5.82
C VAL A 371 -5.24 -14.05 4.74
N ASP A 372 -4.09 -13.39 4.51
CA ASP A 372 -3.16 -13.78 3.44
C ASP A 372 -2.56 -15.16 3.69
N THR A 373 -2.05 -15.42 4.90
CA THR A 373 -1.54 -16.76 5.26
C THR A 373 -2.66 -17.80 5.27
N GLY A 374 -3.86 -17.45 5.70
CA GLY A 374 -5.01 -18.34 5.78
C GLY A 374 -5.45 -18.84 4.41
N ILE A 375 -5.76 -17.91 3.49
CA ILE A 375 -6.23 -18.25 2.15
C ILE A 375 -5.11 -18.95 1.37
N HIS A 376 -3.90 -18.41 1.36
CA HIS A 376 -2.84 -18.92 0.48
C HIS A 376 -2.24 -20.25 0.93
N THR A 377 -2.55 -20.71 2.15
CA THR A 377 -2.16 -22.04 2.63
C THR A 377 -3.32 -23.01 2.79
N GLY A 378 -4.53 -22.62 2.37
CA GLY A 378 -5.73 -23.47 2.45
C GLY A 378 -6.28 -23.68 3.86
N ARG A 379 -5.89 -22.82 4.82
CA ARG A 379 -6.45 -22.82 6.19
C ARG A 379 -7.77 -22.06 6.28
N MET A 380 -8.06 -21.21 5.30
CA MET A 380 -9.32 -20.50 5.14
C MET A 380 -9.74 -20.54 3.67
N THR A 381 -11.03 -20.64 3.42
CA THR A 381 -11.59 -20.33 2.10
C THR A 381 -11.57 -18.82 1.86
N PHE A 382 -11.72 -18.40 0.60
CA PHE A 382 -11.83 -16.98 0.29
C PHE A 382 -13.09 -16.36 0.90
N GLU A 383 -14.20 -17.10 0.93
CA GLU A 383 -15.46 -16.66 1.52
C GLU A 383 -15.36 -16.52 3.05
N GLU A 384 -14.68 -17.46 3.72
CA GLU A 384 -14.36 -17.32 5.15
C GLU A 384 -13.50 -16.10 5.41
N ALA A 385 -12.54 -15.81 4.54
CA ALA A 385 -11.70 -14.63 4.66
C ALA A 385 -12.44 -13.32 4.43
N VAL A 386 -13.33 -13.25 3.44
CA VAL A 386 -14.22 -12.10 3.23
C VAL A 386 -15.10 -11.88 4.46
N THR A 387 -15.70 -12.96 4.99
CA THR A 387 -16.55 -12.89 6.18
C THR A 387 -15.78 -12.37 7.39
N LEU A 388 -14.61 -12.97 7.69
CA LEU A 388 -13.75 -12.53 8.79
C LEU A 388 -13.34 -11.06 8.65
N PHE A 389 -13.00 -10.64 7.42
CA PHE A 389 -12.63 -9.26 7.14
C PHE A 389 -13.78 -8.31 7.45
N SER A 390 -14.97 -8.59 6.92
CA SER A 390 -16.16 -7.77 7.16
C SER A 390 -16.61 -7.75 8.62
N GLU A 391 -16.32 -8.78 9.42
CA GLU A 391 -16.66 -8.82 10.85
C GLU A 391 -15.64 -8.06 11.73
N VAL A 392 -14.36 -8.05 11.36
CA VAL A 392 -13.29 -7.50 12.19
C VAL A 392 -13.03 -6.01 11.90
N VAL A 393 -13.14 -5.61 10.63
CA VAL A 393 -12.98 -4.21 10.19
C VAL A 393 -14.29 -3.64 9.64
N ASP A 394 -15.40 -3.98 10.28
CA ASP A 394 -16.78 -3.60 9.89
C ASP A 394 -17.05 -2.08 9.83
N PHE A 395 -16.09 -1.26 10.27
CA PHE A 395 -16.08 0.20 10.23
C PHE A 395 -15.28 0.78 9.05
N LEU A 396 -14.72 -0.05 8.16
CA LEU A 396 -14.10 0.37 6.91
C LEU A 396 -15.01 0.00 5.72
N PRO A 397 -15.19 0.89 4.72
CA PRO A 397 -15.79 0.50 3.46
C PRO A 397 -14.82 -0.43 2.69
N GLY A 398 -15.33 -1.53 2.11
CA GLY A 398 -14.56 -2.35 1.15
C GLY A 398 -14.62 -3.86 1.35
N SER A 399 -14.00 -4.59 0.41
CA SER A 399 -13.94 -6.05 0.34
C SER A 399 -12.53 -6.59 0.66
N CYS A 400 -12.41 -7.89 0.93
CA CYS A 400 -11.15 -8.62 1.17
C CYS A 400 -10.23 -8.72 -0.08
N GLU A 401 -10.48 -7.92 -1.12
CA GLU A 401 -9.76 -7.98 -2.40
C GLU A 401 -8.25 -7.69 -2.27
N SER A 402 -7.81 -7.04 -1.19
CA SER A 402 -6.40 -6.73 -0.92
C SER A 402 -5.52 -7.93 -0.53
N ALA A 403 -6.08 -9.14 -0.45
CA ALA A 403 -5.36 -10.41 -0.24
C ALA A 403 -5.13 -11.20 -1.54
N ARG A 404 -5.34 -10.56 -2.69
CA ARG A 404 -5.20 -11.14 -4.03
C ARG A 404 -3.80 -11.65 -4.34
N TRP A 405 -2.78 -10.92 -3.90
CA TRP A 405 -1.37 -11.22 -4.20
C TRP A 405 -0.70 -11.89 -3.01
N PRO A 406 -0.32 -13.18 -3.10
CA PRO A 406 0.27 -13.89 -1.99
C PRO A 406 1.49 -13.16 -1.44
N THR A 407 1.61 -13.10 -0.11
CA THR A 407 2.73 -12.47 0.62
C THR A 407 2.85 -10.95 0.50
N GLN A 408 2.11 -10.27 -0.37
CA GLN A 408 2.15 -8.80 -0.48
C GLN A 408 1.62 -8.16 0.80
N ALA A 409 0.46 -8.63 1.25
CA ALA A 409 -0.26 -7.99 2.34
C ALA A 409 0.46 -8.07 3.69
N ILE A 410 1.33 -9.08 3.86
CA ILE A 410 2.09 -9.29 5.10
C ILE A 410 3.34 -8.41 5.20
N THR A 411 3.82 -7.82 4.09
CA THR A 411 5.07 -7.02 4.08
C THR A 411 4.98 -5.80 4.98
N TYR A 412 3.80 -5.16 5.06
CA TYR A 412 3.50 -4.03 5.93
C TYR A 412 3.82 -4.35 7.40
N ARG A 413 3.05 -5.28 7.99
CA ARG A 413 3.16 -5.63 9.41
C ARG A 413 4.53 -6.25 9.72
N LEU A 414 4.97 -7.22 8.92
CA LEU A 414 6.23 -7.92 9.19
C LEU A 414 7.44 -7.00 8.99
N GLY A 415 7.36 -6.05 8.06
CA GLY A 415 8.36 -5.00 7.90
C GLY A 415 8.47 -4.11 9.13
N ARG A 416 7.34 -3.62 9.64
CA ARG A 416 7.27 -2.86 10.90
C ARG A 416 7.92 -3.63 12.05
N GLU A 417 7.56 -4.90 12.22
CA GLU A 417 8.11 -5.75 13.29
C GLU A 417 9.62 -5.98 13.15
N GLN A 418 10.14 -6.16 11.93
CA GLN A 418 11.59 -6.25 11.70
C GLN A 418 12.33 -4.97 12.11
N ILE A 419 11.75 -3.79 11.82
CA ILE A 419 12.35 -2.51 12.19
C ILE A 419 12.36 -2.32 13.70
N PHE A 420 11.24 -2.63 14.39
CA PHE A 420 11.18 -2.59 15.84
C PHE A 420 12.19 -3.55 16.48
N ALA A 421 12.24 -4.80 16.03
CA ALA A 421 13.19 -5.78 16.54
C ALA A 421 14.66 -5.33 16.32
N LEU A 422 14.96 -4.74 15.16
CA LEU A 422 16.29 -4.21 14.86
C LEU A 422 16.62 -2.98 15.73
N ARG A 423 15.65 -2.08 15.97
CA ARG A 423 15.79 -0.93 16.87
C ARG A 423 16.09 -1.38 18.29
N GLU A 424 15.32 -2.33 18.81
CA GLU A 424 15.52 -2.87 20.15
C GLU A 424 16.88 -3.57 20.30
N ARG A 425 17.31 -4.33 19.29
CA ARG A 425 18.65 -4.91 19.26
C ARG A 425 19.73 -3.83 19.31
N ALA A 426 19.59 -2.78 18.49
CA ALA A 426 20.52 -1.65 18.50
C ALA A 426 20.55 -0.94 19.87
N GLN A 427 19.38 -0.72 20.49
CA GLN A 427 19.29 -0.15 21.84
C GLN A 427 20.04 -0.99 22.88
N ARG A 428 19.84 -2.32 22.87
CA ARG A 428 20.54 -3.23 23.79
C ARG A 428 22.05 -3.26 23.55
N GLU A 429 22.48 -3.30 22.29
CA GLU A 429 23.91 -3.43 21.94
C GLU A 429 24.69 -2.12 22.13
N LEU A 430 24.07 -0.96 21.92
CA LEU A 430 24.74 0.35 22.07
C LEU A 430 24.55 0.98 23.46
N GLY A 431 23.53 0.57 24.22
CA GLY A 431 23.25 1.11 25.56
C GLY A 431 23.13 2.63 25.55
N ALA A 432 23.91 3.31 26.41
CA ALA A 432 23.91 4.77 26.51
C ALA A 432 24.37 5.49 25.23
N ALA A 433 25.09 4.80 24.33
CA ALA A 433 25.51 5.37 23.06
C ALA A 433 24.44 5.27 21.96
N PHE A 434 23.30 4.62 22.24
CA PHE A 434 22.20 4.54 21.30
C PHE A 434 21.60 5.92 21.04
N SER A 435 21.33 6.21 19.76
CA SER A 435 20.59 7.39 19.33
C SER A 435 19.55 6.96 18.31
N LEU A 436 18.30 7.31 18.59
CA LEU A 436 17.17 6.99 17.72
C LEU A 436 17.31 7.65 16.34
N GLN A 437 17.69 8.93 16.30
CA GLN A 437 17.98 9.66 15.06
C GLN A 437 19.04 8.96 14.21
N ARG A 438 20.14 8.51 14.83
CA ARG A 438 21.23 7.82 14.12
C ARG A 438 20.79 6.46 13.60
N PHE A 439 19.98 5.74 14.37
CA PHE A 439 19.37 4.48 13.94
C PHE A 439 18.48 4.69 12.70
N HIS A 440 17.56 5.65 12.74
CA HIS A 440 16.67 5.98 11.62
C HIS A 440 17.43 6.38 10.36
N LEU A 441 18.43 7.25 10.49
CA LEU A 441 19.26 7.66 9.36
C LEU A 441 20.03 6.46 8.77
N ALA A 442 20.60 5.61 9.64
CA ALA A 442 21.32 4.42 9.20
C ALA A 442 20.41 3.42 8.48
N PHE A 443 19.17 3.27 8.96
CA PHE A 443 18.15 2.40 8.37
C PHE A 443 17.73 2.89 6.97
N MET A 444 17.29 4.15 6.84
CA MET A 444 16.83 4.70 5.56
C MET A 444 17.93 4.74 4.49
N ARG A 445 19.20 4.85 4.90
CA ARG A 445 20.36 4.74 3.99
C ARG A 445 20.56 3.32 3.43
N GLN A 446 19.84 2.32 3.94
CA GLN A 446 19.90 0.97 3.37
C GLN A 446 19.02 0.81 2.12
N GLY A 447 18.13 1.77 1.83
CA GLY A 447 17.20 1.70 0.72
C GLY A 447 16.00 0.79 1.01
N THR A 448 15.35 0.29 -0.03
CA THR A 448 14.06 -0.43 0.08
C THR A 448 14.20 -1.94 0.22
N ILE A 449 15.38 -2.45 0.59
CA ILE A 449 15.60 -3.88 0.81
C ILE A 449 15.14 -4.31 2.23
N PRO A 450 14.59 -5.51 2.44
CA PRO A 450 14.17 -5.95 3.78
C PRO A 450 15.30 -5.92 4.81
N ALA A 451 14.99 -5.56 6.06
CA ALA A 451 15.97 -5.39 7.13
C ALA A 451 16.78 -6.67 7.43
N GLY A 452 16.18 -7.84 7.19
CA GLY A 452 16.85 -9.13 7.27
C GLY A 452 18.16 -9.20 6.48
N TYR A 453 18.26 -8.51 5.33
CA TYR A 453 19.44 -8.54 4.47
C TYR A 453 20.62 -7.68 4.95
N PHE A 454 20.39 -6.69 5.82
CA PHE A 454 21.43 -5.73 6.23
C PHE A 454 21.57 -5.54 7.73
N SER A 455 20.70 -6.13 8.55
CA SER A 455 20.64 -5.91 10.00
C SER A 455 22.00 -6.02 10.71
N GLU A 456 22.76 -7.09 10.44
CA GLU A 456 24.09 -7.30 11.04
C GLU A 456 25.12 -6.24 10.64
N GLU A 457 25.10 -5.81 9.37
CA GLU A 457 25.99 -4.76 8.87
C GLU A 457 25.63 -3.41 9.48
N LEU A 458 24.34 -3.08 9.56
CA LEU A 458 23.86 -1.86 10.19
C LEU A 458 24.27 -1.80 11.66
N LEU A 459 24.08 -2.88 12.43
CA LEU A 459 24.49 -2.94 13.84
C LEU A 459 26.01 -2.81 14.00
N ARG A 460 26.80 -3.43 13.12
CA ARG A 460 28.26 -3.25 13.11
C ARG A 460 28.65 -1.78 12.86
N ALA A 461 28.05 -1.14 11.87
CA ALA A 461 28.32 0.26 11.55
C ALA A 461 27.91 1.24 12.66
N LEU A 462 26.76 1.00 13.31
CA LEU A 462 26.32 1.78 14.45
C LEU A 462 27.28 1.68 15.63
N ARG A 463 27.76 0.47 15.96
CA ARG A 463 28.78 0.26 17.01
C ARG A 463 30.10 0.95 16.69
N ALA A 464 30.56 0.85 15.44
CA ALA A 464 31.83 1.45 15.01
C ALA A 464 31.82 2.99 15.06
N THR A 465 30.65 3.61 15.04
CA THR A 465 30.48 5.07 15.07
C THR A 465 29.91 5.55 16.40
N ALA A 466 29.72 4.69 17.39
CA ALA A 466 29.23 5.07 18.72
C ALA A 466 30.20 6.06 19.39
N PRO A 467 29.72 7.19 19.94
CA PRO A 467 30.57 8.22 20.56
C PRO A 467 31.25 7.75 21.84
#